data_AF-A0A419V4F0-F1
#
_entry.id   AF-A0A419V4F0-F1
#
_cell.length_a   1.000
_cell.length_b   1.000
_cell.length_c   1.000
_cell.angle_alpha   90.00
_cell.angle_beta   90.00
_cell.angle_gamma   90.00
#
_symmetry.space_group_name_H-M   'P 1'
#
loop_
_entity.id
_entity.type
_entity.pdbx_description
1 polymer ?
#
loop_
_entity_poly.entity_id
_entity_poly.type
_entity_poly.pdbx_seq_one_letter_code
_entity_poly.pdbx_strand_id
1 'polypeptide(L)' 'MSSCSIDHTPEQVKEKLDSQRGFMPEDISQKADLLLTEELSQERLNELFHLLKKYDLAAPEEQAERNKAIADLAV' A
#
# COMPACT_ATOMS: atom_id res chain seq x y z
N MET A 1 0.62 -10.43 11.27
CA MET A 1 1.98 -10.93 10.99
C MET A 1 1.92 -11.87 9.80
N SER A 2 1.79 -11.32 8.60
CA SER A 2 1.88 -12.11 7.36
C SER A 2 3.32 -12.09 6.91
N SER A 3 4.04 -13.19 7.15
CA SER A 3 5.36 -13.39 6.57
C SER A 3 5.19 -13.48 5.05
N CYS A 4 5.50 -12.40 4.34
CA CYS A 4 5.65 -12.45 2.88
C CYS A 4 6.73 -13.49 2.58
N SER A 5 6.41 -14.52 1.80
CA SER A 5 7.40 -15.53 1.39
C SER A 5 8.24 -15.08 0.20
N ILE A 6 7.89 -13.94 -0.39
CA ILE A 6 8.54 -13.32 -1.54
C ILE A 6 8.68 -11.83 -1.24
N ASP A 7 9.84 -11.27 -1.60
CA ASP A 7 10.08 -9.84 -1.56
C ASP A 7 9.42 -9.18 -2.78
N HIS A 8 8.55 -8.20 -2.52
CA HIS A 8 7.87 -7.44 -3.55
C HIS A 8 8.72 -6.25 -4.00
N THR A 9 8.89 -6.10 -5.31
CA THR A 9 9.60 -4.95 -5.87
C THR A 9 8.72 -3.69 -5.86
N PRO A 10 9.32 -2.49 -5.80
CA PRO A 10 8.56 -1.23 -5.89
C PRO A 10 7.64 -1.16 -7.11
N GLU A 11 8.07 -1.73 -8.24
CA GLU A 11 7.26 -1.83 -9.46
C GLU A 11 5.98 -2.64 -9.23
N GLN A 12 6.07 -3.81 -8.59
CA GLN A 12 4.89 -4.63 -8.26
C GLN A 12 3.92 -3.89 -7.34
N VAL A 13 4.45 -3.16 -6.36
CA VAL A 13 3.64 -2.35 -5.45
C VAL A 13 2.97 -1.19 -6.20
N LYS A 14 3.69 -0.54 -7.13
CA LYS A 14 3.15 0.54 -7.95
C LYS A 14 2.04 0.08 -8.88
N GLU A 15 2.22 -1.04 -9.58
CA GLU A 15 1.15 -1.63 -10.41
C GLU A 15 -0.09 -1.98 -9.57
N LYS A 16 0.14 -2.47 -8.35
CA LYS A 16 -0.94 -2.76 -7.40
C LYS A 16 -1.66 -1.49 -6.97
N LEU A 17 -0.91 -0.45 -6.61
CA LEU A 17 -1.44 0.84 -6.21
C LEU A 17 -2.31 1.43 -7.32
N ASP A 18 -1.81 1.45 -8.56
CA ASP A 18 -2.52 2.04 -9.69
C ASP A 18 -3.85 1.30 -9.98
N SER A 19 -3.83 -0.03 -9.89
CA SER A 19 -5.04 -0.87 -10.02
C SER A 19 -6.11 -0.55 -8.95
N GLN A 20 -5.67 -0.22 -7.73
CA GLN A 20 -6.56 0.07 -6.60
C GLN A 20 -6.89 1.56 -6.46
N ARG A 21 -6.14 2.43 -7.14
CA ARG A 21 -6.22 3.89 -7.00
C ARG A 21 -7.62 4.44 -7.26
N GLY A 22 -8.40 3.80 -8.13
CA GLY A 22 -9.80 4.16 -8.38
C GLY A 22 -10.76 3.88 -7.23
N PHE A 23 -10.39 3.00 -6.30
CA PHE A 23 -11.16 2.66 -5.10
C PHE A 23 -10.61 3.34 -3.83
N MET A 24 -9.44 3.97 -3.94
CA MET A 24 -8.73 4.60 -2.83
C MET A 24 -8.95 6.11 -2.83
N PRO A 25 -8.87 6.76 -1.65
CA PRO A 25 -8.82 8.22 -1.59
C PRO A 25 -7.54 8.74 -2.26
N GLU A 26 -7.66 9.86 -2.99
CA GLU A 26 -6.54 10.46 -3.72
C GLU A 26 -5.35 10.78 -2.79
N ASP A 27 -5.62 11.32 -1.59
CA ASP A 27 -4.61 11.65 -0.57
C ASP A 27 -3.74 10.44 -0.18
N ILE A 28 -4.37 9.28 0.02
CA ILE A 28 -3.69 8.02 0.37
C ILE A 28 -2.91 7.49 -0.82
N SER A 29 -3.48 7.58 -2.02
CA SER A 29 -2.78 7.14 -3.23
C SER A 29 -1.52 7.96 -3.51
N GLN A 30 -1.56 9.28 -3.27
CA GLN A 30 -0.40 10.15 -3.41
C GLN A 30 0.68 9.84 -2.35
N LYS A 31 0.28 9.59 -1.09
CA LYS A 31 1.20 9.16 -0.04
C LYS A 31 1.90 7.85 -0.39
N ALA A 32 1.15 6.87 -0.89
CA ALA A 32 1.72 5.60 -1.34
C ALA A 32 2.64 5.77 -2.56
N ASP A 33 2.34 6.66 -3.50
CA ASP A 33 3.23 6.92 -4.64
C ASP A 33 4.52 7.64 -4.20
N LEU A 34 4.41 8.60 -3.27
CA LEU A 34 5.56 9.27 -2.63
C LEU A 34 6.48 8.27 -1.94
N LEU A 35 5.90 7.37 -1.16
CA LEU A 35 6.61 6.27 -0.51
C LEU A 35 7.40 5.43 -1.52
N LEU A 36 6.81 5.10 -2.67
CA LEU A 36 7.47 4.33 -3.71
C LEU A 36 8.56 5.11 -4.48
N THR A 37 8.52 6.44 -4.46
CA THR A 37 9.61 7.28 -4.97
C THR A 37 10.76 7.45 -3.98
N GLU A 38 10.53 7.21 -2.69
CA GLU A 38 11.58 7.19 -1.67
C GLU A 38 12.20 5.79 -1.53
N GLU A 39 13.44 5.72 -1.03
CA GLU A 39 14.15 4.44 -0.88
C GLU A 39 13.55 3.64 0.30
N LEU A 40 12.53 2.83 0.02
CA LEU A 40 11.89 1.97 1.02
C LEU A 40 12.68 0.69 1.30
N SER A 41 12.67 0.28 2.56
CA SER A 41 13.10 -1.07 2.95
C SER A 41 12.13 -2.14 2.41
N GLN A 42 12.64 -3.35 2.18
CA GLN A 42 11.83 -4.48 1.73
C GLN A 42 10.65 -4.78 2.66
N GLU A 43 10.84 -4.61 3.97
CA GLU A 43 9.75 -4.79 4.95
C GLU A 43 8.60 -3.82 4.70
N ARG A 44 8.90 -2.55 4.43
CA ARG A 44 7.91 -1.50 4.17
C ARG A 44 7.22 -1.70 2.81
N LEU A 45 7.96 -2.13 1.78
CA LEU A 45 7.39 -2.51 0.48
C LEU A 45 6.42 -3.68 0.60
N ASN A 46 6.83 -4.73 1.32
CA ASN A 46 6.00 -5.91 1.55
C ASN A 46 4.74 -5.56 2.34
N GLU A 47 4.87 -4.69 3.35
CA GLU A 47 3.73 -4.20 4.12
C GLU A 47 2.77 -3.37 3.25
N LEU A 48 3.27 -2.41 2.48
CA LEU A 48 2.47 -1.60 1.57
C LEU A 48 1.71 -2.46 0.55
N PHE A 49 2.39 -3.45 -0.04
CA PHE A 49 1.75 -4.41 -0.96
C PHE A 49 0.61 -5.18 -0.28
N HIS A 50 0.81 -5.62 0.97
CA HIS A 50 -0.21 -6.31 1.73
C HIS A 50 -1.42 -5.43 2.06
N LEU A 51 -1.19 -4.15 2.37
CA LEU A 51 -2.27 -3.19 2.62
C LEU A 51 -3.11 -2.94 1.35
N LEU A 52 -2.47 -2.88 0.19
CA LEU A 52 -3.13 -2.71 -1.11
C LEU A 52 -3.82 -4.00 -1.62
N LYS A 53 -3.39 -5.16 -1.14
CA LYS A 53 -3.94 -6.46 -1.54
C LYS A 53 -5.41 -6.58 -1.13
N LYS A 54 -6.30 -6.82 -2.10
CA LYS A 54 -7.76 -6.91 -1.89
C LYS A 54 -8.36 -5.65 -1.25
N TYR A 55 -7.79 -4.47 -1.49
CA TYR A 55 -8.33 -3.19 -0.99
C TYR A 55 -9.72 -2.91 -1.58
N ASP A 56 -9.88 -3.15 -2.88
CA ASP A 56 -11.14 -3.11 -3.62
C ASP A 56 -12.26 -3.98 -3.00
N LEU A 57 -11.89 -5.10 -2.37
CA LEU A 57 -12.82 -6.02 -1.71
C LEU A 57 -12.94 -5.78 -0.20
N ALA A 58 -12.15 -4.86 0.38
CA ALA A 58 -12.15 -4.59 1.81
C ALA A 58 -13.40 -3.78 2.20
N ALA A 59 -13.92 -4.01 3.40
CA ALA A 59 -15.01 -3.19 3.94
C ALA A 59 -14.54 -1.75 4.18
N PRO A 60 -15.44 -0.75 4.21
CA PRO A 60 -15.06 0.65 4.45
C PRO A 60 -14.24 0.88 5.73
N GLU A 61 -14.54 0.12 6.80
CA GLU A 61 -13.79 0.17 8.06
C GLU A 61 -12.36 -0.37 7.87
N GLU A 62 -12.19 -1.51 7.21
CA GLU A 62 -10.86 -2.05 6.88
C GLU A 62 -10.09 -1.14 5.92
N GLN A 63 -10.77 -0.51 4.96
CA GLN A 63 -10.16 0.49 4.08
C GLN A 63 -9.63 1.67 4.88
N ALA A 64 -10.39 2.15 5.88
CA ALA A 64 -9.95 3.22 6.76
C ALA A 64 -8.73 2.83 7.61
N GLU A 65 -8.68 1.61 8.14
CA GLU A 65 -7.51 1.10 8.85
C GLU A 65 -6.28 0.99 7.94
N ARG A 66 -6.46 0.50 6.72
CA ARG A 66 -5.39 0.44 5.71
C ARG A 66 -4.90 1.82 5.31
N ASN A 67 -5.81 2.77 5.12
CA ASN A 67 -5.47 4.16 4.83
C ASN A 67 -4.62 4.77 5.94
N LYS A 68 -4.99 4.51 7.19
CA LYS A 68 -4.21 4.94 8.36
C LYS A 68 -2.82 4.31 8.37
N ALA A 69 -2.71 3.00 8.11
CA ALA A 69 -1.42 2.32 8.03
C ALA A 69 -0.54 2.87 6.90
N ILE A 70 -1.10 3.11 5.70
CA ILE A 70 -0.36 3.74 4.58
C ILE A 70 0.10 5.15 4.96
N ALA A 71 -0.74 5.92 5.65
CA ALA A 71 -0.36 7.25 6.11
C ALA A 71 0.76 7.23 7.16
N ASP A 72 0.76 6.23 8.06
CA ASP A 72 1.80 6.04 9.08
C ASP A 72 3.13 5.57 8.47
N LEU A 73 3.07 4.81 7.36
CA LEU A 73 4.26 4.45 6.58
C LEU A 73 4.96 5.68 5.99
N ALA A 74 4.21 6.74 5.67
CA ALA A 74 4.68 7.98 5.03
C ALA A 74 5.17 9.08 6.00
N VAL A 75 5.38 8.74 7.27
CA VAL A 75 5.88 9.63 8.35
C VAL A 75 7.26 9.17 8.80
#